data_AF-A0A527GJ43-F1
#
_entry.id   AF-A0A527GJ43-F1
#
_cell.length_a   1.000
_cell.length_b   1.000
_cell.length_c   1.000
_cell.angle_alpha   90.00
_cell.angle_beta   90.00
_cell.angle_gamma   90.00
#
_symmetry.space_group_name_H-M   'P 1'
#
loop_
_entity.id
_entity.type
_entity.pdbx_description
1 polymer ?
#
loop_
_entity_poly.entity_id
_entity_poly.type
_entity_poly.pdbx_seq_one_letter_code
_entity_poly.pdbx_strand_id
1 'polypeptide(L)'
;LWVDTMVVMKASANKDAAFQFINFMLDAKNHAWAAQNIDYKVPNKPAMESLPADFLAKFPNMAMPVADLVKFEQLRDVGDAQRDYSKIVSEIKAAQ
;
A
#
# COMPACT_ATOMS: atom_id res chain seq x y z
N LEU A 1 -7.45 6.87 3.09
CA LEU A 1 -6.98 5.56 2.59
C LEU A 1 -6.04 5.79 1.42
N TRP A 2 -4.92 5.09 1.34
CA TRP A 2 -3.99 5.15 0.21
C TRP A 2 -3.47 3.74 -0.11
N VAL A 3 -2.92 3.57 -1.32
CA VAL A 3 -2.36 2.30 -1.79
C VAL A 3 -1.13 2.60 -2.63
N ASP A 4 -0.01 1.99 -2.28
CA ASP A 4 1.18 1.96 -3.14
C ASP A 4 1.08 0.80 -4.13
N THR A 5 1.54 1.03 -5.36
CA THR A 5 1.46 0.03 -6.44
C THR A 5 2.83 -0.13 -7.09
N MET A 6 3.27 -1.38 -7.25
CA MET A 6 4.45 -1.69 -8.05
C MET A 6 4.17 -1.41 -9.52
N VAL A 7 5.06 -0.67 -10.18
CA VAL A 7 4.95 -0.33 -11.61
C VAL A 7 6.22 -0.72 -12.36
N VAL A 8 6.07 -1.20 -13.60
CA VAL A 8 7.21 -1.43 -14.51
C VAL A 8 7.37 -0.23 -15.43
N MET A 9 8.50 0.47 -15.32
CA MET A 9 8.76 1.63 -16.16
C MET A 9 8.87 1.25 -17.64
N LYS A 10 8.29 2.07 -18.53
CA LYS A 10 8.38 1.90 -19.99
C LYS A 10 9.84 1.78 -20.47
N ALA A 11 10.74 2.56 -19.87
CA ALA A 11 12.17 2.60 -20.20
C ALA A 11 13.01 1.47 -19.56
N SER A 12 12.41 0.58 -18.75
CA SER A 12 13.16 -0.50 -18.11
C SER A 12 13.85 -1.39 -19.15
N ALA A 13 15.15 -1.63 -18.95
CA ALA A 13 15.94 -2.56 -19.75
C ALA A 13 15.71 -4.03 -19.35
N ASN A 14 15.09 -4.28 -18.20
CA ASN A 14 14.90 -5.61 -17.60
C ASN A 14 13.41 -5.88 -17.30
N LYS A 15 12.54 -5.74 -18.30
CA LYS A 15 11.08 -5.87 -18.10
C LYS A 15 10.68 -7.26 -17.62
N ASP A 16 11.23 -8.31 -18.21
CA ASP A 16 10.87 -9.69 -17.85
C ASP A 16 11.24 -9.99 -16.39
N ALA A 17 12.43 -9.59 -15.96
CA ALA A 17 12.85 -9.73 -14.56
C ALA A 17 11.97 -8.91 -13.60
N ALA A 18 11.56 -7.70 -14.00
CA ALA A 18 10.65 -6.87 -13.20
C ALA A 18 9.27 -7.55 -13.03
N PHE A 19 8.71 -8.14 -14.09
CA PHE A 19 7.46 -8.90 -13.99
C PHE A 19 7.63 -10.20 -13.18
N GLN A 20 8.76 -10.90 -13.30
CA GLN A 20 9.08 -12.04 -12.45
C GLN A 20 9.15 -11.64 -10.96
N PHE A 21 9.73 -10.48 -10.66
CA PHE A 21 9.77 -9.95 -9.30
C PHE A 21 8.37 -9.59 -8.77
N ILE A 22 7.52 -8.97 -9.60
CA ILE A 22 6.12 -8.71 -9.23
C ILE A 22 5.40 -10.03 -8.93
N ASN A 23 5.57 -11.06 -9.76
CA ASN A 23 4.99 -12.39 -9.52
C ASN A 23 5.51 -13.00 -8.22
N PHE A 24 6.82 -12.90 -7.94
CA PHE A 24 7.41 -13.34 -6.69
C PHE A 24 6.77 -12.64 -5.48
N MET A 25 6.62 -11.31 -5.53
CA MET A 25 6.00 -10.55 -4.45
C MET A 25 4.51 -10.85 -4.28
N LEU A 26 3.81 -11.18 -5.37
CA LEU A 26 2.38 -11.53 -5.35
C LEU A 26 2.10 -12.97 -4.89
N ASP A 27 3.12 -13.84 -4.77
CA ASP A 27 2.96 -15.13 -4.10
C ASP A 27 2.43 -14.93 -2.67
N ALA A 28 1.45 -15.74 -2.27
CA ALA A 28 0.75 -15.55 -1.00
C ALA A 28 1.70 -15.59 0.22
N LYS A 29 2.72 -16.46 0.21
CA LYS A 29 3.66 -16.59 1.33
C LYS A 29 4.55 -15.36 1.42
N ASN A 30 5.06 -14.89 0.29
CA ASN A 30 5.91 -13.71 0.23
C ASN A 30 5.15 -12.44 0.61
N HIS A 31 3.91 -12.30 0.14
CA HIS A 31 3.10 -11.12 0.46
C HIS A 31 2.64 -11.13 1.92
N ALA A 32 2.36 -12.32 2.50
CA ALA A 32 2.05 -12.46 3.93
C ALA A 32 3.27 -12.18 4.81
N TRP A 33 4.47 -12.58 4.36
CA TRP A 33 5.72 -12.21 5.01
C TRP A 33 5.89 -10.68 4.99
N ALA A 34 5.67 -10.03 3.86
CA ALA A 34 5.75 -8.58 3.77
C ALA A 34 4.80 -7.91 4.77
N ALA A 35 3.52 -8.29 4.79
CA ALA A 35 2.52 -7.75 5.72
C ALA A 35 2.95 -7.84 7.20
N GLN A 36 3.61 -8.93 7.60
CA GLN A 36 4.07 -9.14 8.98
C GLN A 36 5.37 -8.41 9.33
N ASN A 37 6.16 -8.03 8.33
CA ASN A 37 7.45 -7.35 8.56
C ASN A 37 7.33 -5.84 8.50
N ILE A 38 6.32 -5.31 7.82
CA ILE A 38 6.12 -3.85 7.69
C ILE A 38 4.82 -3.36 8.31
N ASP A 39 3.99 -4.24 8.86
CA ASP A 39 2.72 -3.94 9.52
C ASP A 39 1.69 -3.19 8.64
N TYR A 40 1.78 -3.39 7.32
CA TYR A 40 0.80 -2.89 6.33
C TYR A 40 -0.05 -4.02 5.76
N LYS A 41 -1.33 -3.72 5.49
CA LYS A 41 -2.19 -4.63 4.72
C LYS A 41 -1.68 -4.78 3.31
N VAL A 42 -1.88 -5.98 2.77
CA VAL A 42 -1.59 -6.30 1.37
C VAL A 42 -2.88 -6.61 0.61
N PRO A 43 -3.00 -6.26 -0.68
CA PRO A 43 -4.20 -6.50 -1.47
C PRO A 43 -4.36 -7.98 -1.91
N ASN A 44 -3.54 -8.90 -1.38
CA ASN A 44 -3.62 -10.32 -1.65
C ASN A 44 -4.46 -11.01 -0.56
N LYS A 45 -5.67 -11.46 -0.94
CA LYS A 45 -6.62 -12.09 -0.02
C LYS A 45 -6.06 -13.37 0.65
N PRO A 46 -5.54 -14.37 -0.09
CA PRO A 46 -4.88 -15.53 0.51
C PRO A 46 -3.77 -15.18 1.51
N ALA A 47 -2.97 -14.15 1.23
CA ALA A 47 -1.93 -13.69 2.14
C ALA A 47 -2.51 -13.14 3.45
N MET A 48 -3.51 -12.26 3.36
CA MET A 48 -4.18 -11.69 4.54
C MET A 48 -4.91 -12.76 5.37
N GLU A 49 -5.54 -13.75 4.72
CA GLU A 49 -6.21 -14.87 5.40
C GLU A 49 -5.23 -15.83 6.09
N SER A 50 -3.96 -15.84 5.67
CA SER A 50 -2.91 -16.68 6.28
C SER A 50 -2.23 -16.07 7.50
N LEU A 51 -2.58 -14.83 7.88
CA LEU A 51 -1.92 -14.12 8.97
C LEU A 51 -2.23 -14.76 10.34
N PRO A 52 -1.23 -14.89 11.23
CA PRO A 52 -1.44 -15.44 12.57
C PRO A 52 -2.45 -14.65 13.41
N ALA A 53 -3.26 -15.34 14.22
CA ALA A 53 -4.30 -14.70 15.05
C ALA A 53 -3.71 -13.79 16.15
N ASP A 54 -2.56 -14.15 16.71
CA ASP A 54 -1.82 -13.33 17.68
C ASP A 54 -1.26 -12.04 17.06
N PHE A 55 -0.80 -12.10 15.81
CA PHE A 55 -0.42 -10.92 15.03
C PHE A 55 -1.62 -9.99 14.81
N LEU A 56 -2.76 -10.53 14.38
CA LEU A 56 -4.00 -9.74 14.18
C LEU A 56 -4.52 -9.11 15.48
N ALA A 57 -4.37 -9.80 16.61
CA ALA A 57 -4.72 -9.24 17.93
C ALA A 57 -3.79 -8.10 18.35
N LYS A 58 -2.50 -8.20 18.04
CA LYS A 58 -1.49 -7.16 18.30
C LYS A 58 -1.70 -5.92 17.43
N PHE A 59 -2.17 -6.10 16.19
CA PHE A 59 -2.38 -5.03 15.21
C PHE A 59 -3.86 -4.98 14.75
N PRO A 60 -4.78 -4.40 15.53
CA PRO A 60 -6.22 -4.43 15.22
C PRO A 60 -6.58 -3.78 13.89
N ASN A 61 -5.78 -2.82 13.41
CA ASN A 61 -5.94 -2.27 12.08
C ASN A 61 -5.85 -3.37 11.01
N MET A 62 -4.97 -4.36 11.15
CA MET A 62 -4.80 -5.47 10.21
C MET A 62 -6.01 -6.39 10.13
N ALA A 63 -6.78 -6.50 11.21
CA ALA A 63 -8.02 -7.29 11.29
C ALA A 63 -9.27 -6.54 10.74
N MET A 64 -9.15 -5.26 10.39
CA MET A 64 -10.30 -4.48 9.89
C MET A 64 -10.88 -5.11 8.61
N PRO A 65 -12.20 -5.40 8.57
CA PRO A 65 -12.86 -5.94 7.38
C PRO A 65 -12.72 -5.00 6.18
N VAL A 66 -12.57 -5.58 4.99
CA VAL A 66 -12.52 -4.81 3.73
C VAL A 66 -13.76 -3.92 3.56
N ALA A 67 -14.94 -4.41 3.97
CA ALA A 67 -16.19 -3.66 3.92
C ALA A 67 -16.17 -2.37 4.77
N ASP A 68 -15.35 -2.31 5.82
CA ASP A 68 -15.16 -1.11 6.63
C ASP A 68 -14.05 -0.23 6.06
N LEU A 69 -12.97 -0.82 5.52
CA LEU A 69 -11.89 -0.07 4.86
C LEU A 69 -12.41 0.78 3.69
N VAL A 70 -13.32 0.26 2.89
CA VAL A 70 -13.85 0.97 1.71
C VAL A 70 -14.81 2.10 2.07
N LYS A 71 -15.21 2.24 3.34
CA LYS A 71 -16.00 3.39 3.81
C LYS A 71 -15.13 4.64 3.99
N PHE A 72 -13.82 4.50 4.13
CA PHE A 72 -12.89 5.65 4.19
C PHE A 72 -12.65 6.25 2.81
N GLU A 73 -12.34 7.54 2.78
CA GLU A 73 -12.00 8.24 1.56
C GLU A 73 -10.60 7.82 1.04
N GLN A 74 -10.54 7.43 -0.23
CA GLN A 74 -9.28 7.16 -0.92
C GLN A 74 -8.65 8.48 -1.37
N LEU A 75 -7.35 8.66 -1.17
CA LEU A 75 -6.60 9.74 -1.79
C LEU A 75 -6.78 9.66 -3.31
N ARG A 76 -7.17 10.77 -3.92
CA ARG A 76 -7.39 10.89 -5.36
C ARG A 76 -6.29 11.73 -6.00
N ASP A 77 -6.09 11.52 -7.28
CA ASP A 77 -5.38 12.49 -8.11
C ASP A 77 -6.21 13.78 -8.16
N VAL A 78 -5.59 14.88 -7.77
CA VAL A 78 -6.21 16.21 -7.70
C VAL A 78 -5.84 17.08 -8.93
N GLY A 79 -5.07 16.54 -9.87
CA GLY A 79 -4.67 17.23 -11.09
C GLY A 79 -3.95 18.56 -10.80
N ASP A 80 -4.37 19.62 -11.50
CA ASP A 80 -3.75 20.95 -11.41
C ASP A 80 -3.74 21.53 -9.98
N ALA A 81 -4.70 21.12 -9.13
CA ALA A 81 -4.76 21.56 -7.74
C ALA A 81 -3.61 21.03 -6.87
N GLN A 82 -2.82 20.04 -7.33
CA GLN A 82 -1.68 19.50 -6.60
C GLN A 82 -0.67 20.60 -6.21
N ARG A 83 -0.50 21.61 -7.06
CA ARG A 83 0.38 22.76 -6.79
C ARG A 83 -0.11 23.57 -5.59
N ASP A 84 -1.41 23.79 -5.49
CA ASP A 84 -2.01 24.57 -4.41
C ASP A 84 -1.87 23.82 -3.08
N TYR A 85 -2.18 22.52 -3.06
CA TYR A 85 -1.93 21.66 -1.89
C TYR A 85 -0.46 21.70 -1.43
N SER A 86 0.48 21.58 -2.37
CA SER A 86 1.92 21.59 -2.05
C SER A 86 2.35 22.91 -1.45
N LYS A 87 1.88 24.04 -2.03
CA LYS A 87 2.18 25.38 -1.53
C LYS A 87 1.65 25.59 -0.11
N ILE A 88 0.39 25.22 0.14
CA ILE A 88 -0.24 25.35 1.46
C ILE A 88 0.55 24.56 2.51
N VAL A 89 0.96 23.31 2.20
CA VAL A 89 1.77 22.50 3.12
C VAL A 89 3.11 23.15 3.42
N SER A 90 3.78 23.74 2.42
CA SER A 90 5.03 24.47 2.62
C SER A 90 4.86 25.69 3.52
N GLU A 91 3.81 26.48 3.33
CA GLU A 91 3.50 27.66 4.14
C GLU A 91 3.22 27.29 5.60
N ILE A 92 2.43 26.23 5.83
CA ILE A 92 2.14 25.72 7.18
C ILE A 92 3.43 25.28 7.88
N LYS A 93 4.31 24.55 7.19
CA LYS A 93 5.57 24.04 7.77
C LYS A 93 6.57 25.15 8.08
N ALA A 94 6.60 26.22 7.29
CA ALA A 94 7.50 27.35 7.51
C ALA A 94 7.08 28.25 8.68
N ALA A 95 5.83 28.16 9.12
CA ALA A 95 5.29 28.94 10.24
C ALA A 95 5.52 28.29 11.62
N GLN A 96 6.18 27.12 11.69
CA GLN A 96 6.57 26.42 12.91
C GLN A 96 8.04 26.70 13.24
#